data_AF-A0A2D7DZL9-F1
#
_entry.id   AF-A0A2D7DZL9-F1
#
_cell.length_a   1.000
_cell.length_b   1.000
_cell.length_c   1.000
_cell.angle_alpha   90.00
_cell.angle_beta   90.00
_cell.angle_gamma   90.00
#
_symmetry.space_group_name_H-M   'P 1'
#
loop_
_entity.id
_entity.type
_entity.pdbx_description
1 polymer ?
#
loop_
_entity_poly.entity_id
_entity_poly.type
_entity_poly.pdbx_seq_one_letter_code
_entity_poly.pdbx_strand_id
1 'polypeptide(L)'
;MTEKFSSSFLSIFSGNFLVMRTFMFLKLLIIFFSLSSIAFNEADASKKNKYLTTRYNEVNVRNGPGLNNLVLFKILKKGYPLLVIEKFENWYRIIDFNDNKGWISKTQLSNDSYVIITSNSEKILKFPNHNSKVVALTKMNFILKLEKCRKKWCKVASNKIKGWVPKKSLWGVD
;
A
#
# COMPACT_ATOMS: atom_id res chain seq x y z
N MET A 1 -61.66 -0.38 80.21
CA MET A 1 -60.41 0.28 80.64
C MET A 1 -59.36 -0.06 79.58
N THR A 2 -58.83 0.96 78.88
CA THR A 2 -57.49 1.07 78.22
C THR A 2 -56.86 -0.20 77.60
N GLU A 3 -56.28 -0.27 76.40
CA GLU A 3 -55.60 0.70 75.52
C GLU A 3 -55.20 -0.04 74.21
N LYS A 4 -54.72 0.73 73.22
CA LYS A 4 -54.17 0.33 71.90
C LYS A 4 -53.00 -0.68 72.01
N PHE A 5 -52.69 -1.41 70.93
CA PHE A 5 -51.47 -1.18 70.13
C PHE A 5 -51.38 -2.07 68.87
N SER A 6 -50.82 -1.45 67.84
CA SER A 6 -50.50 -1.93 66.49
C SER A 6 -49.40 -2.99 66.46
N SER A 7 -49.43 -3.91 65.49
CA SER A 7 -48.31 -4.05 64.54
C SER A 7 -48.61 -5.08 63.45
N SER A 8 -48.68 -4.56 62.23
CA SER A 8 -48.43 -5.24 60.97
C SER A 8 -47.00 -5.78 60.94
N PHE A 9 -46.79 -7.07 60.70
CA PHE A 9 -45.56 -7.58 60.07
C PHE A 9 -45.85 -9.00 59.55
N LEU A 10 -45.82 -9.16 58.22
CA LEU A 10 -45.38 -10.35 57.45
C LEU A 10 -46.12 -10.44 56.10
N SER A 11 -45.64 -9.72 55.09
CA SER A 11 -45.92 -10.04 53.68
C SER A 11 -44.85 -9.45 52.73
N ILE A 12 -43.59 -9.88 52.86
CA ILE A 12 -42.56 -9.52 51.86
C ILE A 12 -41.69 -10.73 51.54
N PHE A 13 -42.25 -11.77 50.88
CA PHE A 13 -41.45 -12.79 50.20
C PHE A 13 -42.27 -13.48 49.09
N SER A 14 -42.58 -12.77 47.99
CA SER A 14 -43.09 -13.44 46.77
C SER A 14 -42.88 -12.66 45.45
N GLY A 15 -42.16 -11.54 45.44
CA GLY A 15 -42.02 -10.70 44.23
C GLY A 15 -40.67 -10.78 43.49
N ASN A 16 -39.59 -11.24 44.15
CA ASN A 16 -38.22 -11.01 43.64
C ASN A 16 -37.71 -12.04 42.62
N PHE A 17 -38.34 -13.21 42.50
CA PHE A 17 -37.80 -14.27 41.64
C PHE A 17 -38.14 -14.08 40.15
N LEU A 18 -39.32 -13.55 39.84
CA LEU A 18 -39.78 -13.35 38.46
C LEU A 18 -39.10 -12.14 37.80
N VAL A 19 -38.96 -11.04 38.55
CA VAL A 19 -38.31 -9.79 38.09
C VAL A 19 -36.81 -10.01 37.86
N MET A 20 -36.15 -10.78 38.72
CA MET A 20 -34.72 -11.06 38.56
C MET A 20 -34.44 -11.92 37.32
N ARG A 21 -35.34 -12.86 36.94
CA ARG A 21 -35.24 -13.61 35.67
C ARG A 21 -35.39 -12.71 34.45
N THR A 22 -36.36 -11.80 34.42
CA THR A 22 -36.55 -10.91 33.26
C THR A 22 -35.40 -9.92 33.09
N PHE A 23 -34.83 -9.39 34.17
CA PHE A 23 -33.60 -8.58 34.12
C PHE A 23 -32.36 -9.37 33.68
N MET A 24 -32.28 -10.66 34.03
CA MET A 24 -31.19 -11.55 33.62
C MET A 24 -31.26 -11.91 32.13
N PHE A 25 -32.46 -12.19 31.60
CA PHE A 25 -32.69 -12.43 30.17
C PHE A 25 -32.46 -11.16 29.33
N LEU A 26 -32.88 -9.99 29.82
CA LEU A 26 -32.66 -8.71 29.13
C LEU A 26 -31.17 -8.34 29.06
N LYS A 27 -30.38 -8.60 30.13
CA LYS A 27 -28.92 -8.47 30.10
C LYS A 27 -28.26 -9.47 29.15
N LEU A 28 -28.72 -10.72 29.10
CA LEU A 28 -28.20 -11.72 28.16
C LEU A 28 -28.43 -11.31 26.69
N LEU A 29 -29.60 -10.73 26.39
CA LEU A 29 -29.94 -10.27 25.04
C LEU A 29 -29.08 -9.06 24.60
N ILE A 30 -28.78 -8.14 25.53
CA ILE A 30 -27.91 -6.98 25.27
C ILE A 30 -26.45 -7.43 25.09
N ILE A 31 -25.99 -8.45 25.82
CA ILE A 31 -24.65 -9.05 25.66
C ILE A 31 -24.55 -9.80 24.33
N PHE A 32 -25.60 -10.54 23.92
CA PHE A 32 -25.62 -11.24 22.64
C PHE A 32 -25.67 -10.25 21.45
N PHE A 33 -26.41 -9.15 21.59
CA PHE A 33 -26.47 -8.09 20.59
C PHE A 33 -25.13 -7.33 20.48
N SER A 34 -24.42 -7.11 21.60
CA SER A 34 -23.09 -6.48 21.59
C SER A 34 -21.95 -7.40 21.14
N LEU A 35 -22.08 -8.73 21.28
CA LEU A 35 -21.12 -9.70 20.74
C LEU A 35 -21.20 -9.82 19.20
N SER A 36 -22.33 -9.48 18.58
CA SER A 36 -22.49 -9.57 17.12
C SER A 36 -21.73 -8.49 16.34
N SER A 37 -21.24 -7.44 17.01
CA SER A 37 -20.58 -6.29 16.37
C SER A 37 -19.08 -6.49 16.08
N ILE A 38 -18.50 -7.66 16.38
CA ILE A 38 -17.06 -7.89 16.20
C ILE A 38 -16.82 -8.95 15.12
N ALA A 39 -16.76 -8.52 13.85
CA ALA A 39 -15.83 -9.03 12.85
C ALA A 39 -16.08 -8.42 11.45
N PHE A 40 -15.94 -7.10 11.30
CA PHE A 40 -15.59 -6.55 9.99
C PHE A 40 -14.07 -6.72 9.81
N ASN A 41 -13.66 -7.87 9.25
CA ASN A 41 -12.33 -7.97 8.67
C ASN A 41 -12.38 -7.24 7.33
N GLU A 42 -12.01 -5.97 7.31
CA GLU A 42 -11.66 -5.29 6.07
C GLU A 42 -10.37 -5.94 5.55
N ALA A 43 -10.53 -6.92 4.67
CA ALA A 43 -9.46 -7.34 3.79
C ALA A 43 -9.20 -6.18 2.83
N ASP A 44 -8.37 -5.23 3.25
CA ASP A 44 -7.84 -4.17 2.39
C ASP A 44 -7.08 -4.85 1.25
N ALA A 45 -7.78 -5.04 0.13
CA ALA A 45 -7.18 -5.42 -1.13
C ALA A 45 -6.35 -4.22 -1.61
N SER A 46 -5.15 -4.08 -1.04
CA SER A 46 -4.22 -3.02 -1.40
C SER A 46 -3.96 -3.08 -2.90
N LYS A 47 -4.49 -2.09 -3.62
CA LYS A 47 -4.33 -1.97 -5.07
C LYS A 47 -2.84 -1.81 -5.36
N LYS A 48 -2.22 -2.87 -5.87
CA LYS A 48 -0.80 -2.87 -6.23
C LYS A 48 -0.51 -1.77 -7.26
N ASN A 49 0.51 -0.97 -7.00
CA ASN A 49 0.99 0.05 -7.92
C ASN A 49 1.49 -0.59 -9.22
N LYS A 50 1.15 0.03 -10.35
CA LYS A 50 1.61 -0.43 -11.67
C LYS A 50 2.70 0.51 -12.17
N TYR A 51 3.86 -0.07 -12.46
CA TYR A 51 4.96 0.64 -13.09
C TYR A 51 5.14 0.20 -14.54
N LEU A 52 5.43 1.17 -15.41
CA LEU A 52 5.90 0.96 -16.78
C LEU A 52 7.22 1.71 -16.95
N THR A 53 7.96 1.42 -18.01
CA THR A 53 9.23 2.10 -18.29
C THR A 53 9.23 2.74 -19.66
N THR A 54 10.07 3.75 -19.85
CA THR A 54 10.26 4.37 -21.16
C THR A 54 10.92 3.38 -22.14
N ARG A 55 10.32 3.22 -23.32
CA ARG A 55 10.82 2.33 -24.37
C ARG A 55 12.04 2.91 -25.11
N TYR A 56 12.05 4.23 -25.28
CA TYR A 56 13.05 4.96 -26.06
C TYR A 56 13.89 5.87 -25.18
N ASN A 57 15.02 6.34 -25.73
CA ASN A 57 15.89 7.30 -25.04
C ASN A 57 15.27 8.69 -24.94
N GLU A 58 14.30 9.02 -25.78
CA GLU A 58 13.55 10.26 -25.69
C GLU A 58 12.07 9.92 -25.80
N VAL A 59 11.29 10.37 -24.83
CA VAL A 59 9.83 10.25 -24.85
C VAL A 59 9.18 11.56 -24.45
N ASN A 60 8.07 11.89 -25.08
CA ASN A 60 7.30 13.09 -24.80
C ASN A 60 6.24 12.81 -23.73
N VAL A 61 6.20 13.66 -22.71
CA VAL A 61 5.14 13.74 -21.72
C VAL A 61 4.30 14.98 -22.01
N ARG A 62 2.98 14.82 -22.08
CA ARG A 62 2.03 15.84 -22.52
C ARG A 62 1.06 16.25 -21.42
N ASN A 63 0.41 17.40 -21.57
CA ASN A 63 -0.60 17.88 -20.62
C ASN A 63 -1.96 17.16 -20.74
N GLY A 64 -2.20 16.45 -21.85
CA GLY A 64 -3.41 15.68 -22.08
C GLY A 64 -3.16 14.45 -22.97
N PRO A 65 -4.12 13.50 -23.01
CA PRO A 65 -4.05 12.35 -23.90
C PRO A 65 -4.29 12.79 -25.35
N GLY A 66 -3.29 12.66 -26.21
CA GLY A 66 -3.41 12.97 -27.64
C GLY A 66 -2.16 13.63 -28.22
N LEU A 67 -1.93 13.46 -29.52
CA LEU A 67 -0.76 14.02 -30.20
C LEU A 67 -0.83 15.55 -30.36
N ASN A 68 -2.04 16.11 -30.34
CA ASN A 68 -2.28 17.56 -30.46
C ASN A 68 -2.10 18.31 -29.14
N ASN A 69 -1.96 17.61 -28.01
CA ASN A 69 -1.74 18.22 -26.70
C ASN A 69 -0.31 18.73 -26.54
N LEU A 70 -0.10 19.74 -25.71
CA LEU A 70 1.22 20.35 -25.49
C LEU A 70 2.18 19.36 -24.83
N VAL A 71 3.44 19.34 -25.29
CA VAL A 71 4.53 18.62 -24.62
C VAL A 71 4.95 19.46 -23.41
N LEU A 72 4.78 18.90 -22.21
CA LEU A 72 5.20 19.53 -20.96
C LEU A 72 6.71 19.41 -20.76
N PHE A 73 7.23 18.20 -20.97
CA PHE A 73 8.65 17.89 -20.85
C PHE A 73 8.99 16.59 -21.56
N LYS A 74 10.29 16.31 -21.67
CA LYS A 74 10.82 15.08 -22.26
C LYS A 74 11.59 14.29 -21.21
N ILE A 75 11.46 12.96 -21.25
CA ILE A 75 12.31 12.06 -20.46
C ILE A 75 13.39 11.52 -21.38
N LEU A 76 14.66 11.81 -21.05
CA LEU A 76 15.83 11.55 -21.91
C LEU A 76 16.58 10.26 -21.52
N LYS A 77 15.84 9.21 -21.17
CA LYS A 77 16.44 7.94 -20.76
C LYS A 77 15.50 6.77 -21.02
N LYS A 78 15.99 5.73 -21.71
CA LYS A 78 15.31 4.43 -21.83
C LYS A 78 15.33 3.67 -20.50
N GLY A 79 14.26 2.95 -20.21
CA GLY A 79 14.12 2.17 -18.97
C GLY A 79 13.84 3.03 -17.74
N TYR A 80 13.43 4.29 -17.92
CA TYR A 80 13.06 5.16 -16.81
C TYR A 80 11.69 4.72 -16.24
N PRO A 81 11.60 4.29 -14.97
CA PRO A 81 10.36 3.80 -14.38
C PRO A 81 9.37 4.91 -14.03
N LEU A 82 8.11 4.67 -14.37
CA LEU A 82 6.99 5.60 -14.26
C LEU A 82 5.84 4.90 -13.53
N LEU A 83 5.30 5.54 -12.50
CA LEU A 83 4.09 5.07 -11.83
C LEU A 83 2.88 5.41 -12.71
N VAL A 84 2.08 4.41 -13.05
CA VAL A 84 0.83 4.60 -13.79
C VAL A 84 -0.30 4.90 -12.82
N ILE A 85 -0.88 6.08 -12.91
CA ILE A 85 -1.99 6.52 -12.06
C ILE A 85 -3.34 6.50 -12.77
N GLU A 86 -3.35 6.61 -14.11
CA GLU A 86 -4.57 6.64 -14.91
C GLU A 86 -4.32 6.03 -16.29
N LYS A 87 -5.38 5.52 -16.93
CA LYS A 87 -5.36 5.02 -18.31
C LYS A 87 -6.55 5.59 -19.07
N PHE A 88 -6.29 6.13 -20.25
CA PHE A 88 -7.31 6.59 -21.19
C PHE A 88 -6.93 6.13 -22.59
N GLU A 89 -7.73 5.24 -23.19
CA GLU A 89 -7.43 4.60 -24.48
C GLU A 89 -5.98 4.07 -24.58
N ASN A 90 -5.18 4.66 -25.48
CA ASN A 90 -3.77 4.37 -25.73
C ASN A 90 -2.80 5.29 -24.98
N TRP A 91 -3.27 5.99 -23.95
CA TRP A 91 -2.49 6.92 -23.15
C TRP A 91 -2.53 6.53 -21.67
N TYR A 92 -1.43 6.82 -20.99
CA TYR A 92 -1.29 6.63 -19.56
C TYR A 92 -0.94 7.94 -18.91
N ARG A 93 -1.64 8.28 -17.83
CA ARG A 93 -1.21 9.36 -16.95
C ARG A 93 -0.22 8.77 -15.95
N ILE A 94 0.92 9.42 -15.81
CA ILE A 94 2.05 8.92 -15.02
C ILE A 94 2.50 9.91 -13.96
N ILE A 95 3.26 9.39 -12.99
CA ILE A 95 4.13 10.13 -12.08
C ILE A 95 5.57 9.63 -12.27
N ASP A 96 6.51 10.54 -12.48
CA ASP A 96 7.94 10.22 -12.58
C ASP A 96 8.63 10.17 -11.20
N PHE A 97 9.94 9.89 -11.15
CA PHE A 97 10.67 9.82 -9.87
C PHE A 97 10.76 11.18 -9.14
N ASN A 98 10.57 12.28 -9.86
CA ASN A 98 10.65 13.64 -9.36
C ASN A 98 9.24 14.23 -9.08
N ASP A 99 8.22 13.37 -9.00
CA ASP A 99 6.78 13.73 -8.83
C ASP A 99 6.17 14.57 -9.96
N ASN A 100 6.81 14.62 -11.13
CA ASN A 100 6.22 15.26 -12.31
C ASN A 100 5.12 14.39 -12.89
N LYS A 101 4.05 15.03 -13.37
CA LYS A 101 2.85 14.35 -13.87
C LYS A 101 2.55 14.73 -15.32
N GLY A 102 1.97 13.79 -16.05
CA GLY A 102 1.48 14.05 -17.39
C GLY A 102 1.08 12.78 -18.12
N TRP A 103 0.76 12.94 -19.41
CA TRP A 103 0.27 11.88 -20.28
C TRP A 103 1.35 11.41 -21.24
N ILE A 104 1.50 10.10 -21.36
CA ILE A 104 2.45 9.46 -22.26
C ILE A 104 1.73 8.40 -23.09
N SER A 105 2.00 8.39 -24.40
CA SER A 105 1.45 7.36 -25.30
C SER A 105 2.00 5.98 -24.94
N LYS A 106 1.13 4.96 -24.98
CA LYS A 106 1.48 3.54 -24.78
C LYS A 106 2.63 3.07 -25.67
N THR A 107 2.76 3.61 -26.88
CA THR A 107 3.83 3.24 -27.82
C THR A 107 5.23 3.65 -27.35
N GLN A 108 5.31 4.66 -26.47
CA GLN A 108 6.55 5.12 -25.85
C GLN A 108 6.91 4.34 -24.59
N LEU A 109 6.08 3.37 -24.18
CA LEU A 109 6.26 2.59 -22.95
C LEU A 109 6.62 1.12 -23.22
N SER A 110 7.29 0.51 -22.25
CA SER A 110 7.65 -0.91 -22.17
C SER A 110 7.17 -1.51 -20.85
N ASN A 111 6.93 -2.82 -20.85
CA ASN A 111 6.70 -3.61 -19.64
C ASN A 111 8.03 -4.09 -19.01
N ASP A 112 9.17 -3.76 -19.60
CA ASP A 112 10.46 -4.05 -19.00
C ASP A 112 10.55 -3.41 -17.63
N SER A 113 11.02 -4.18 -16.65
CA SER A 113 11.11 -3.73 -15.27
C SER A 113 12.48 -3.12 -15.00
N TYR A 114 12.49 -1.85 -14.63
CA TYR A 114 13.66 -1.10 -14.19
C TYR A 114 13.33 -0.37 -12.90
N VAL A 115 14.37 -0.03 -12.15
CA VAL A 115 14.27 0.70 -10.89
C VAL A 115 15.29 1.82 -10.83
N ILE A 116 14.97 2.87 -10.08
CA ILE A 116 15.89 3.97 -9.75
C ILE A 116 16.33 3.82 -8.29
N ILE A 117 17.63 3.96 -8.04
CA ILE A 117 18.16 4.08 -6.67
C ILE A 117 17.76 5.43 -6.08
N THR A 118 17.14 5.42 -4.90
CA THR A 118 16.68 6.63 -4.20
C THR A 118 17.67 7.15 -3.16
N SER A 119 18.62 6.32 -2.71
CA SER A 119 19.60 6.66 -1.68
C SER A 119 20.90 7.19 -2.28
N ASN A 120 21.52 8.19 -1.62
CA ASN A 120 22.75 8.83 -2.09
C ASN A 120 23.95 7.86 -2.20
N SER A 121 23.99 6.84 -1.34
CA SER A 121 25.00 5.79 -1.34
C SER A 121 24.33 4.47 -0.93
N GLU A 122 24.12 3.59 -1.89
CA GLU A 122 23.46 2.30 -1.70
C GLU A 122 24.44 1.15 -1.97
N LYS A 123 24.38 0.11 -1.13
CA LYS A 123 25.23 -1.08 -1.26
C LYS A 123 24.48 -2.12 -2.07
N ILE A 124 25.08 -2.55 -3.17
CA ILE A 124 24.61 -3.74 -3.89
C ILE A 124 25.29 -4.95 -3.26
N LEU A 125 24.50 -5.88 -2.73
CA LEU A 125 24.98 -7.03 -1.97
C LEU A 125 24.92 -8.32 -2.79
N LYS A 126 25.81 -9.28 -2.50
CA LYS A 126 25.81 -10.58 -3.20
C LYS A 126 24.55 -11.39 -2.92
N PHE A 127 24.02 -11.31 -1.68
CA PHE A 127 22.83 -12.02 -1.22
C PHE A 127 21.86 -11.06 -0.49
N PRO A 128 20.56 -11.40 -0.39
CA PRO A 128 19.54 -10.52 0.21
C PRO A 128 19.57 -10.57 1.75
N ASN A 129 20.71 -10.20 2.34
CA ASN A 129 20.90 -10.02 3.78
C ASN A 129 21.94 -8.92 4.04
N HIS A 130 21.81 -8.21 5.17
CA HIS A 130 22.62 -7.02 5.47
C HIS A 130 24.11 -7.28 5.69
N ASN A 131 24.50 -8.51 6.03
CA ASN A 131 25.89 -8.90 6.32
C ASN A 131 26.60 -9.52 5.10
N SER A 132 25.94 -9.52 3.94
CA SER A 132 26.49 -10.10 2.73
C SER A 132 27.62 -9.24 2.16
N LYS A 133 28.56 -9.87 1.45
CA LYS A 133 29.62 -9.16 0.71
C LYS A 133 29.02 -8.09 -0.20
N VAL A 134 29.54 -6.87 -0.07
CA VAL A 134 29.24 -5.76 -0.98
C VAL A 134 29.93 -6.03 -2.33
N VAL A 135 29.15 -6.04 -3.41
CA VAL A 135 29.66 -6.26 -4.77
C VAL A 135 29.81 -4.95 -5.54
N ALA A 136 29.07 -3.91 -5.16
CA ALA A 136 29.22 -2.57 -5.70
C ALA A 136 28.60 -1.52 -4.76
N LEU A 137 29.02 -0.27 -4.95
CA LEU A 137 28.36 0.91 -4.42
C LEU A 137 27.70 1.66 -5.57
N THR A 138 26.48 2.14 -5.35
CA THR A 138 25.73 2.93 -6.33
C THR A 138 25.22 4.22 -5.70
N LYS A 139 25.00 5.23 -6.54
CA LYS A 139 24.46 6.53 -6.12
C LYS A 139 22.98 6.65 -6.52
N MET A 140 22.33 7.66 -5.96
CA MET A 140 20.97 8.08 -6.34
C MET A 140 20.86 8.32 -7.86
N ASN A 141 19.66 8.18 -8.42
CA ASN A 141 19.35 8.35 -9.84
C ASN A 141 19.92 7.28 -10.78
N PHE A 142 20.63 6.28 -10.26
CA PHE A 142 21.12 5.19 -11.10
C PHE A 142 19.97 4.24 -11.47
N ILE A 143 19.81 3.98 -12.77
CA ILE A 143 18.77 3.08 -13.30
C ILE A 143 19.36 1.69 -13.51
N LEU A 144 18.68 0.70 -12.95
CA LEU A 144 19.07 -0.71 -13.03
C LEU A 144 17.90 -1.57 -13.49
N LYS A 145 18.19 -2.67 -14.20
CA LYS A 145 17.17 -3.65 -14.56
C LYS A 145 16.74 -4.41 -13.30
N LEU A 146 15.43 -4.55 -13.11
CA LEU A 146 14.85 -5.35 -12.04
C LEU A 146 14.66 -6.78 -12.54
N GLU A 147 15.40 -7.74 -11.97
CA GLU A 147 15.30 -9.15 -12.38
C GLU A 147 14.30 -9.93 -11.53
N LYS A 148 14.32 -9.71 -10.21
CA LYS A 148 13.48 -10.44 -9.26
C LYS A 148 13.28 -9.59 -8.02
N CYS A 149 12.05 -9.40 -7.55
CA CYS A 149 11.83 -8.81 -6.24
C CYS A 149 11.15 -9.78 -5.27
N ARG A 150 11.62 -9.74 -4.02
CA ARG A 150 11.07 -10.42 -2.83
C ARG A 150 10.52 -9.35 -1.88
N LYS A 151 9.86 -9.77 -0.79
CA LYS A 151 9.19 -8.87 0.17
C LYS A 151 10.01 -7.63 0.58
N LYS A 152 11.29 -7.80 0.93
CA LYS A 152 12.18 -6.71 1.38
C LYS A 152 13.39 -6.44 0.47
N TRP A 153 13.60 -7.26 -0.55
CA TRP A 153 14.85 -7.27 -1.32
C TRP A 153 14.56 -7.44 -2.80
N CYS A 154 15.18 -6.62 -3.64
CA CYS A 154 15.13 -6.78 -5.07
C CYS A 154 16.52 -7.09 -5.63
N LYS A 155 16.58 -8.04 -6.56
CA LYS A 155 17.73 -8.36 -7.38
C LYS A 155 17.75 -7.43 -8.58
N VAL A 156 18.84 -6.69 -8.71
CA VAL A 156 19.06 -5.67 -9.74
C VAL A 156 20.30 -6.02 -10.56
N ALA A 157 20.32 -5.59 -11.81
CA ALA A 157 21.42 -5.85 -12.73
C ALA A 157 21.71 -4.67 -13.67
N SER A 158 22.98 -4.56 -14.04
CA SER A 158 23.51 -3.81 -15.17
C SER A 158 24.53 -4.69 -15.92
N ASN A 159 25.13 -4.18 -17.00
CA ASN A 159 26.11 -4.94 -17.78
C ASN A 159 27.32 -5.44 -16.96
N LYS A 160 27.68 -4.74 -15.86
CA LYS A 160 28.87 -5.04 -15.06
C LYS A 160 28.56 -5.55 -13.66
N ILE A 161 27.36 -5.28 -13.14
CA ILE A 161 27.02 -5.48 -11.72
C ILE A 161 25.71 -6.23 -11.62
N LYS A 162 25.65 -7.19 -10.69
CA LYS A 162 24.44 -7.95 -10.37
C LYS A 162 24.42 -8.26 -8.88
N GLY A 163 23.31 -7.96 -8.21
CA GLY A 163 23.18 -8.20 -6.78
C GLY A 163 21.83 -7.78 -6.22
N TRP A 164 21.75 -7.68 -4.90
CA TRP A 164 20.54 -7.42 -4.14
C TRP A 164 20.61 -6.08 -3.44
N VAL A 165 19.49 -5.35 -3.48
CA VAL A 165 19.30 -4.05 -2.85
C VAL A 165 18.01 -4.08 -2.02
N PRO A 166 17.94 -3.40 -0.86
CA PRO A 166 16.70 -3.26 -0.12
C PRO A 166 15.60 -2.65 -1.00
N LYS A 167 14.40 -3.23 -0.97
CA LYS A 167 13.27 -2.74 -1.79
C LYS A 167 12.92 -1.28 -1.50
N LYS A 168 13.07 -0.87 -0.23
CA LYS A 168 12.79 0.49 0.24
C LYS A 168 13.68 1.59 -0.35
N SER A 169 14.83 1.24 -0.93
CA SER A 169 15.74 2.22 -1.56
C SER A 169 15.58 2.27 -3.08
N LEU A 170 14.46 1.74 -3.59
CA LEU A 170 14.15 1.67 -5.01
C LEU A 170 12.84 2.40 -5.32
N TRP A 171 12.85 3.17 -6.40
CA TRP A 171 11.66 3.62 -7.11
C TRP A 171 11.42 2.71 -8.32
N GLY A 172 10.16 2.51 -8.71
CA GLY A 172 9.79 1.62 -9.82
C GLY A 172 9.39 0.21 -9.42
N VAL A 173 9.15 -0.04 -8.13
CA VAL A 173 8.76 -1.35 -7.60
C VAL A 173 7.80 -1.19 -6.42
N ASP A 174 6.81 -2.09 -6.35
CA ASP A 174 5.78 -2.13 -5.30
C ASP A 174 5.77 -3.45 -4.52
#